data_AF-M0C5X8-F1
#
_entry.id   AF-M0C5X8-F1
#
_cell.length_a   1.000
_cell.length_b   1.000
_cell.length_c   1.000
_cell.angle_alpha   90.00
_cell.angle_beta   90.00
_cell.angle_gamma   90.00
#
_symmetry.space_group_name_H-M   'P 1'
#
loop_
_entity.id
_entity.type
_entity.pdbx_description
1 polymer ?
#
loop_
_entity_poly.entity_id
_entity_poly.type
_entity_poly.pdbx_seq_one_letter_code
_entity_poly.pdbx_strand_id
1 'polypeptide(L)'
;MRKRTLLASVGSGVALSLSGCMGMLGSGSDGGSNTYLDAKEWEGVDDPSNLPFPTHGQALPSATLPAPLRDGTEVSIPDDFETDLLVTFIYTTCMTMCPRLTALMAQTQDYAREEGYSDQVSFVETTFDPARDDADAFREWADDHRVEMDDGNWYFLRPENKDRAKEVVQENYGVYFIKTEPEDMDAYMFDHTGVILLANQDGYVERAYKLQAQRNPESPRVSRQQITDDLATLREREG
;
A
#
# COMPACT_ATOMS: atom_id res chain seq x y z
N MET A 1 21.12 -55.42 15.98
CA MET A 1 21.92 -55.16 17.20
C MET A 1 23.41 -55.21 16.86
N ARG A 2 24.11 -54.10 17.12
CA ARG A 2 25.57 -53.98 17.39
C ARG A 2 26.56 -54.38 16.27
N LYS A 3 27.66 -53.69 16.02
CA LYS A 3 28.24 -52.43 16.53
C LYS A 3 29.37 -52.03 15.54
N ARG A 4 29.60 -50.72 15.44
CA ARG A 4 30.78 -49.99 14.92
C ARG A 4 32.11 -50.66 15.41
N THR A 5 33.31 -50.48 14.85
CA THR A 5 34.08 -49.22 14.71
C THR A 5 35.55 -49.49 14.26
N LEU A 6 36.23 -48.46 13.72
CA LEU A 6 37.70 -48.11 13.75
C LEU A 6 38.67 -48.82 12.77
N LEU A 7 39.72 -48.24 12.14
CA LEU A 7 40.55 -47.00 12.24
C LEU A 7 41.03 -46.63 10.79
N ALA A 8 41.08 -45.38 10.31
CA ALA A 8 42.05 -44.29 10.53
C ALA A 8 43.52 -44.57 10.10
N SER A 9 44.00 -43.89 9.04
CA SER A 9 45.41 -43.51 8.88
C SER A 9 45.58 -42.24 8.04
N VAL A 10 46.46 -41.38 8.53
CA VAL A 10 46.76 -39.98 8.21
C VAL A 10 47.70 -39.86 7.01
N GLY A 11 47.50 -38.82 6.18
CA GLY A 11 48.49 -38.36 5.20
C GLY A 11 48.55 -36.82 5.22
N SER A 12 49.61 -36.27 5.81
CA SER A 12 49.90 -34.84 5.84
C SER A 12 50.49 -34.38 4.50
N GLY A 13 49.93 -33.33 3.91
CA GLY A 13 50.52 -32.62 2.78
C GLY A 13 50.17 -31.13 2.85
N VAL A 14 51.14 -30.31 3.24
CA VAL A 14 51.04 -28.85 3.25
C VAL A 14 51.28 -28.31 1.85
N ALA A 15 50.39 -27.48 1.33
CA ALA A 15 50.71 -26.51 0.30
C ALA A 15 49.88 -25.23 0.50
N LEU A 16 50.58 -24.15 0.82
CA LEU A 16 50.08 -22.79 0.85
C LEU A 16 49.83 -22.31 -0.59
N SER A 17 48.64 -21.78 -0.87
CA SER A 17 48.44 -20.83 -1.96
C SER A 17 47.67 -19.63 -1.44
N LEU A 18 48.40 -18.54 -1.30
CA LEU A 18 47.91 -17.20 -1.05
C LEU A 18 47.11 -16.68 -2.25
N SER A 19 46.25 -15.72 -1.95
CA SER A 19 45.79 -14.65 -2.85
C SER A 19 44.75 -15.01 -3.89
N GLY A 20 43.55 -14.47 -3.65
CA GLY A 20 42.52 -14.31 -4.66
C GLY A 20 41.18 -14.00 -4.02
N CYS A 21 41.05 -12.90 -3.27
CA CYS A 21 39.76 -12.22 -3.17
C CYS A 21 39.46 -11.67 -4.56
N MET A 22 39.07 -12.55 -5.47
CA MET A 22 38.52 -12.19 -6.77
C MET A 22 37.22 -11.49 -6.44
N GLY A 23 37.16 -10.20 -6.75
CA GLY A 23 35.98 -9.37 -6.59
C GLY A 23 34.80 -10.10 -7.21
N MET A 24 33.94 -10.62 -6.35
CA MET A 24 32.59 -10.96 -6.74
C MET A 24 31.92 -9.61 -6.90
N LEU A 25 31.97 -9.11 -8.14
CA LEU A 25 30.98 -8.20 -8.67
C LEU A 25 29.66 -8.62 -8.04
N GLY A 26 29.02 -7.68 -7.34
CA GLY A 26 27.66 -7.85 -6.84
C GLY A 26 26.76 -8.10 -8.04
N SER A 27 26.70 -9.36 -8.46
CA SER A 27 25.52 -9.95 -9.04
C SER A 27 24.56 -10.03 -7.85
N GLY A 28 23.89 -8.91 -7.59
CA GLY A 28 22.63 -8.93 -6.87
C GLY A 28 21.79 -10.03 -7.51
N SER A 29 21.23 -10.87 -6.66
CA SER A 29 20.44 -12.01 -7.06
C SER A 29 19.38 -11.61 -8.08
N ASP A 30 19.45 -12.16 -9.28
CA ASP A 30 18.28 -12.35 -10.14
C ASP A 30 17.46 -13.50 -9.53
N GLY A 31 16.90 -13.27 -8.34
CA GLY A 31 15.68 -13.90 -7.91
C GLY A 31 14.59 -12.95 -8.35
N GLY A 32 13.75 -13.38 -9.29
CA GLY A 32 12.81 -12.49 -10.00
C GLY A 32 12.11 -11.52 -9.05
N SER A 33 12.13 -10.24 -9.41
CA SER A 33 11.45 -9.20 -8.62
C SER A 33 9.99 -9.58 -8.42
N ASN A 34 9.47 -9.45 -7.19
CA ASN A 34 8.04 -9.63 -6.89
C ASN A 34 7.18 -8.45 -7.42
N THR A 35 7.73 -7.67 -8.36
CA THR A 35 7.15 -6.42 -8.86
C THR A 35 7.38 -6.30 -10.36
N TYR A 36 6.46 -5.65 -11.04
CA TYR A 36 6.50 -5.33 -12.46
C TYR A 36 7.07 -3.93 -12.73
N LEU A 37 6.88 -3.00 -11.80
CA LEU A 37 7.41 -1.65 -11.88
C LEU A 37 8.82 -1.57 -11.30
N ASP A 38 9.61 -0.62 -11.81
CA ASP A 38 10.87 -0.24 -11.19
C ASP A 38 10.63 0.62 -9.93
N ALA A 39 11.51 0.43 -8.95
CA ALA A 39 11.51 1.23 -7.72
C ALA A 39 11.62 2.72 -8.04
N LYS A 40 10.77 3.52 -7.40
CA LYS A 40 10.77 4.98 -7.55
C LYS A 40 11.90 5.61 -6.72
N GLU A 41 12.61 6.57 -7.31
CA GLU A 41 13.49 7.47 -6.56
C GLU A 41 12.67 8.49 -5.75
N TRP A 42 13.05 8.67 -4.48
CA TRP A 42 12.38 9.56 -3.55
C TRP A 42 13.26 10.79 -3.29
N GLU A 43 12.77 11.97 -3.65
CA GLU A 43 13.51 13.22 -3.48
C GLU A 43 13.91 13.42 -2.00
N GLY A 44 15.21 13.59 -1.76
CA GLY A 44 15.77 13.79 -0.41
C GLY A 44 15.76 12.54 0.47
N VAL A 45 15.58 11.34 -0.09
CA VAL A 45 15.59 10.06 0.64
C VAL A 45 16.65 9.16 0.01
N ASP A 46 17.73 8.90 0.74
CA ASP A 46 18.84 8.06 0.27
C ASP A 46 18.47 6.57 0.22
N ASP A 47 17.61 6.12 1.14
CA ASP A 47 17.15 4.73 1.23
C ASP A 47 15.63 4.72 1.51
N PRO A 48 14.80 4.32 0.52
CA PRO A 48 13.34 4.28 0.64
C PRO A 48 12.82 3.40 1.78
N SER A 49 13.60 2.44 2.27
CA SER A 49 13.21 1.60 3.41
C SER A 49 13.09 2.38 4.73
N ASN A 50 13.64 3.61 4.79
CA ASN A 50 13.46 4.52 5.93
C ASN A 50 12.15 5.31 5.88
N LEU A 51 11.39 5.22 4.79
CA LEU A 51 10.04 5.77 4.75
C LEU A 51 9.11 4.92 5.64
N PRO A 52 8.16 5.55 6.35
CA PRO A 52 7.36 4.82 7.32
C PRO A 52 6.36 3.85 6.67
N PHE A 53 6.01 4.07 5.40
CA PHE A 53 5.05 3.28 4.63
C PHE A 53 5.76 2.42 3.57
N PRO A 54 5.17 1.29 3.16
CA PRO A 54 5.67 0.47 2.04
C PRO A 54 5.80 1.30 0.76
N THR A 55 6.86 1.09 -0.02
CA THR A 55 7.15 1.89 -1.21
C THR A 55 7.30 1.10 -2.50
N HIS A 56 7.90 -0.10 -2.43
CA HIS A 56 8.20 -0.97 -3.56
C HIS A 56 8.72 -2.33 -3.07
N GLY A 57 8.18 -3.43 -3.59
CA GLY A 57 8.62 -4.80 -3.34
C GLY A 57 8.28 -5.39 -1.97
N GLN A 58 7.84 -4.57 -1.01
CA GLN A 58 7.32 -5.06 0.27
C GLN A 58 5.93 -5.66 0.09
N ALA A 59 5.62 -6.73 0.84
CA ALA A 59 4.25 -7.22 0.95
C ALA A 59 3.36 -6.15 1.58
N LEU A 60 2.14 -6.00 1.07
CA LEU A 60 1.14 -5.13 1.66
C LEU A 60 0.79 -5.66 3.06
N PRO A 61 0.82 -4.83 4.12
CA PRO A 61 0.49 -5.27 5.46
C PRO A 61 -0.89 -5.92 5.53
N SER A 62 -1.00 -7.09 6.17
CA SER A 62 -2.28 -7.78 6.30
C SER A 62 -3.13 -7.22 7.45
N ALA A 63 -4.42 -7.03 7.19
CA ALA A 63 -5.41 -6.66 8.20
C ALA A 63 -6.82 -7.12 7.80
N THR A 64 -7.51 -7.76 8.74
CA THR A 64 -8.95 -8.03 8.65
C THR A 64 -9.73 -6.91 9.33
N LEU A 65 -10.68 -6.32 8.61
CA LEU A 65 -11.51 -5.21 9.06
C LEU A 65 -12.96 -5.35 8.55
N PRO A 66 -13.97 -4.91 9.33
CA PRO A 66 -15.34 -4.80 8.86
C PRO A 66 -15.49 -3.84 7.67
N ALA A 67 -16.31 -4.21 6.69
CA ALA A 67 -16.75 -3.37 5.58
C ALA A 67 -18.19 -2.89 5.78
N PRO A 68 -18.45 -1.66 6.29
CA PRO A 68 -19.79 -1.24 6.68
C PRO A 68 -20.80 -1.18 5.53
N LEU A 69 -20.35 -0.91 4.30
CA LEU A 69 -21.22 -0.91 3.12
C LEU A 69 -21.53 -2.32 2.58
N ARG A 70 -20.98 -3.36 3.21
CA ARG A 70 -21.23 -4.78 2.90
C ARG A 70 -21.73 -5.50 4.15
N ASP A 71 -22.70 -4.89 4.82
CA ASP A 71 -23.32 -5.39 6.04
C ASP A 71 -22.33 -5.69 7.18
N GLY A 72 -21.18 -5.02 7.19
CA GLY A 72 -20.14 -5.23 8.18
C GLY A 72 -19.35 -6.53 7.99
N THR A 73 -19.39 -7.13 6.79
CA THR A 73 -18.59 -8.32 6.46
C THR A 73 -17.12 -8.04 6.72
N GLU A 74 -16.43 -8.96 7.38
CA GLU A 74 -14.97 -8.90 7.58
C GLU A 74 -14.27 -9.12 6.24
N VAL A 75 -13.35 -8.21 5.90
CA VAL A 75 -12.52 -8.25 4.69
C VAL A 75 -11.05 -8.19 5.10
N SER A 76 -10.26 -9.12 4.59
CA SER A 76 -8.81 -9.24 4.84
C SER A 76 -8.04 -8.66 3.64
N ILE A 77 -7.36 -7.54 3.83
CA ILE A 77 -6.41 -7.00 2.85
C ILE A 77 -5.03 -7.61 3.13
N PRO A 78 -4.22 -8.00 2.14
CA PRO A 78 -4.60 -8.22 0.73
C PRO A 78 -5.29 -9.58 0.50
N ASP A 79 -5.34 -10.44 1.52
CA ASP A 79 -5.58 -11.88 1.40
C ASP A 79 -6.92 -12.30 0.74
N ASP A 80 -7.95 -11.45 0.79
CA ASP A 80 -9.27 -11.70 0.16
C ASP A 80 -9.39 -11.15 -1.27
N PHE A 81 -8.33 -10.59 -1.84
CA PHE A 81 -8.32 -9.96 -3.16
C PHE A 81 -7.43 -10.72 -4.15
N GLU A 82 -7.97 -11.00 -5.33
CA GLU A 82 -7.24 -11.60 -6.48
C GLU A 82 -6.98 -10.57 -7.59
N THR A 83 -7.11 -9.27 -7.28
CA THR A 83 -6.99 -8.14 -8.22
C THR A 83 -5.85 -7.23 -7.79
N ASP A 84 -5.41 -6.34 -8.69
CA ASP A 84 -4.61 -5.18 -8.29
C ASP A 84 -5.34 -4.37 -7.22
N LEU A 85 -4.58 -3.80 -6.29
CA LEU A 85 -5.10 -3.04 -5.15
C LEU A 85 -4.61 -1.61 -5.15
N LEU A 86 -5.55 -0.66 -5.15
CA LEU A 86 -5.31 0.72 -4.76
C LEU A 86 -5.80 0.94 -3.34
N VAL A 87 -4.88 1.13 -2.40
CA VAL A 87 -5.19 1.29 -0.97
C VAL A 87 -4.86 2.70 -0.49
N THR A 88 -5.80 3.33 0.21
CA THR A 88 -5.58 4.62 0.89
C THR A 88 -6.29 4.69 2.24
N PHE A 89 -6.06 5.79 2.96
CA PHE A 89 -6.54 6.01 4.32
C PHE A 89 -7.17 7.39 4.46
N ILE A 90 -8.43 7.42 4.91
CA ILE A 90 -9.26 8.62 4.95
C ILE A 90 -10.03 8.77 6.26
N TYR A 91 -10.77 9.87 6.38
CA TYR A 91 -11.92 9.97 7.27
C TYR A 91 -12.96 10.89 6.62
N THR A 92 -14.24 10.60 6.81
CA THR A 92 -15.31 11.19 5.98
C THR A 92 -15.54 12.68 6.24
N THR A 93 -15.14 13.20 7.41
CA THR A 93 -15.28 14.63 7.73
C THR A 93 -14.05 15.46 7.35
N CYS A 94 -13.11 14.92 6.57
CA CYS A 94 -11.90 15.63 6.16
C CYS A 94 -12.17 16.65 5.05
N MET A 95 -11.80 17.91 5.27
CA MET A 95 -12.02 19.00 4.30
C MET A 95 -10.78 19.38 3.47
N THR A 96 -9.71 18.58 3.49
CA THR A 96 -8.41 18.98 2.92
C THR A 96 -7.82 17.97 1.92
N MET A 97 -7.20 16.91 2.42
CA MET A 97 -6.40 15.97 1.62
C MET A 97 -7.22 14.74 1.21
N CYS A 98 -8.08 14.20 2.09
CA CYS A 98 -8.89 13.00 1.78
C CYS A 98 -9.74 13.16 0.52
N PRO A 99 -10.46 14.28 0.29
CA PRO A 99 -11.22 14.45 -0.96
C PRO A 99 -10.36 14.31 -2.21
N ARG A 100 -9.07 14.65 -2.14
CA ARG A 100 -8.15 14.49 -3.28
C ARG A 100 -7.65 13.06 -3.45
N LEU A 101 -7.46 12.32 -2.36
CA LEU A 101 -7.09 10.89 -2.42
C LEU A 101 -8.22 10.11 -3.09
N THR A 102 -9.43 10.27 -2.57
CA THR A 102 -10.64 9.65 -3.13
C THR A 102 -10.89 10.08 -4.56
N ALA A 103 -10.71 11.37 -4.89
CA ALA A 103 -10.86 11.83 -6.27
C ALA A 103 -9.86 11.18 -7.24
N LEU A 104 -8.62 10.93 -6.83
CA LEU A 104 -7.64 10.21 -7.67
C LEU A 104 -8.06 8.75 -7.87
N MET A 105 -8.53 8.10 -6.80
CA MET A 105 -9.01 6.72 -6.88
C MET A 105 -10.28 6.58 -7.73
N ALA A 106 -11.28 7.45 -7.54
CA ALA A 106 -12.51 7.47 -8.34
C ALA A 106 -12.22 7.74 -9.82
N GLN A 107 -11.32 8.68 -10.12
CA GLN A 107 -10.86 8.91 -11.49
C GLN A 107 -10.17 7.69 -12.10
N THR A 108 -9.44 6.89 -11.31
CA THR A 108 -8.83 5.65 -11.78
C THR A 108 -9.86 4.54 -11.94
N GLN A 109 -10.89 4.48 -11.08
CA GLN A 109 -12.04 3.58 -11.22
C GLN A 109 -12.78 3.85 -12.55
N ASP A 110 -13.06 5.13 -12.82
CA ASP A 110 -13.65 5.56 -14.09
C ASP A 110 -12.83 5.12 -15.30
N TYR A 111 -11.50 5.26 -15.22
CA TYR A 111 -10.61 4.81 -16.28
C TYR A 111 -10.68 3.29 -16.49
N ALA A 112 -10.65 2.52 -15.40
CA ALA A 112 -10.75 1.07 -15.44
C ALA A 112 -12.07 0.62 -16.08
N ARG A 113 -13.16 1.31 -15.79
CA ARG A 113 -14.48 1.10 -16.41
C ARG A 113 -14.49 1.45 -17.90
N GLU A 114 -13.91 2.58 -18.28
CA GLU A 114 -13.83 3.04 -19.68
C GLU A 114 -13.01 2.08 -20.56
N GLU A 115 -11.93 1.52 -20.01
CA GLU A 115 -11.04 0.59 -20.71
C GLU A 115 -11.44 -0.89 -20.52
N GLY A 116 -12.50 -1.17 -19.76
CA GLY A 116 -13.09 -2.50 -19.64
C GLY A 116 -12.32 -3.50 -18.77
N TYR A 117 -11.68 -3.02 -17.69
CA TYR A 117 -10.94 -3.86 -16.74
C TYR A 117 -11.30 -3.59 -15.27
N SER A 118 -12.52 -3.09 -14.98
CA SER A 118 -12.98 -2.83 -13.60
C SER A 118 -12.90 -4.05 -12.67
N ASP A 119 -12.95 -5.27 -13.22
CA ASP A 119 -12.86 -6.54 -12.51
C ASP A 119 -11.42 -6.97 -12.17
N GLN A 120 -10.42 -6.24 -12.66
CA GLN A 120 -8.99 -6.52 -12.44
C GLN A 120 -8.35 -5.58 -11.42
N VAL A 121 -9.10 -4.60 -10.90
CA VAL A 121 -8.60 -3.64 -9.90
C VAL A 121 -9.65 -3.40 -8.82
N SER A 122 -9.23 -3.48 -7.56
CA SER A 122 -10.04 -3.11 -6.40
C SER A 122 -9.49 -1.88 -5.68
N PHE A 123 -10.40 -1.07 -5.16
CA PHE A 123 -10.14 0.18 -4.47
C PHE A 123 -10.50 0.02 -3.00
N VAL A 124 -9.57 0.32 -2.10
CA VAL A 124 -9.78 0.14 -0.68
C VAL A 124 -9.45 1.41 0.09
N GLU A 125 -10.46 1.98 0.74
CA GLU A 125 -10.32 3.13 1.63
C GLU A 125 -10.55 2.69 3.09
N THR A 126 -9.52 2.79 3.93
CA THR A 126 -9.64 2.47 5.36
C THR A 126 -9.75 3.73 6.19
N THR A 127 -10.78 3.83 7.05
CA THR A 127 -10.90 4.98 7.94
C THR A 127 -9.94 4.90 9.13
N PHE A 128 -9.37 6.04 9.51
CA PHE A 128 -8.69 6.20 10.80
C PHE A 128 -9.53 6.90 11.87
N ASP A 129 -10.80 7.20 11.59
CA ASP A 129 -11.76 7.78 12.52
C ASP A 129 -13.05 6.95 12.65
N PRO A 130 -12.95 5.72 13.16
CA PRO A 130 -14.11 4.83 13.26
C PRO A 130 -15.19 5.34 14.21
N ALA A 131 -14.94 6.40 15.01
CA ALA A 131 -15.94 6.99 15.88
C ALA A 131 -17.02 7.79 15.13
N ARG A 132 -16.68 8.34 13.96
CA ARG A 132 -17.61 9.14 13.11
C ARG A 132 -17.96 8.45 11.80
N ASP A 133 -17.07 7.60 11.29
CA ASP A 133 -17.24 6.99 9.98
C ASP A 133 -17.99 5.67 10.09
N ASP A 134 -19.32 5.73 10.00
CA ASP A 134 -20.21 4.58 9.90
C ASP A 134 -20.68 4.34 8.45
N ALA A 135 -21.62 3.41 8.26
CA ALA A 135 -22.13 3.08 6.94
C ALA A 135 -22.86 4.25 6.27
N ASP A 136 -23.54 5.12 7.02
CA ASP A 136 -24.24 6.26 6.43
C ASP A 136 -23.24 7.34 6.01
N ALA A 137 -22.23 7.61 6.85
CA ALA A 137 -21.13 8.52 6.51
C ALA A 137 -20.36 8.05 5.27
N PHE A 138 -20.10 6.74 5.12
CA PHE A 138 -19.44 6.22 3.93
C PHE A 138 -20.30 6.31 2.66
N ARG A 139 -21.64 6.16 2.76
CA ARG A 139 -22.53 6.37 1.61
C ARG A 139 -22.50 7.82 1.14
N GLU A 140 -22.64 8.76 2.08
CA GLU A 140 -22.57 10.19 1.78
C GLU A 140 -21.20 10.56 1.19
N TRP A 141 -20.11 10.03 1.75
CA TRP A 141 -18.77 10.22 1.21
C TRP A 141 -18.62 9.70 -0.21
N ALA A 142 -19.11 8.48 -0.49
CA ALA A 142 -19.08 7.88 -1.82
C ALA A 142 -19.85 8.73 -2.84
N ASP A 143 -21.06 9.19 -2.49
CA ASP A 143 -21.90 10.04 -3.34
C ASP A 143 -21.22 11.38 -3.64
N ASP A 144 -20.71 12.05 -2.62
CA ASP A 144 -20.05 13.36 -2.75
C ASP A 144 -18.78 13.32 -3.60
N HIS A 145 -18.08 12.18 -3.59
CA HIS A 145 -16.80 12.00 -4.27
C HIS A 145 -16.89 11.18 -5.57
N ARG A 146 -18.11 10.86 -6.01
CA ARG A 146 -18.38 10.09 -7.25
C ARG A 146 -17.68 8.73 -7.27
N VAL A 147 -17.78 8.01 -6.16
CA VAL A 147 -17.35 6.62 -6.09
C VAL A 147 -18.47 5.75 -6.66
N GLU A 148 -18.18 5.02 -7.74
CA GLU A 148 -19.14 4.15 -8.41
C GLU A 148 -19.24 2.83 -7.64
N MET A 149 -20.04 2.80 -6.58
CA MET A 149 -20.20 1.62 -5.72
C MET A 149 -20.82 0.41 -6.43
N ASP A 150 -21.60 0.65 -7.50
CA ASP A 150 -22.29 -0.39 -8.28
C ASP A 150 -21.32 -1.31 -9.05
N ASP A 151 -20.09 -0.86 -9.31
CA ASP A 151 -19.05 -1.68 -9.95
C ASP A 151 -18.55 -2.81 -9.03
N GLY A 152 -18.85 -2.75 -7.73
CA GLY A 152 -18.53 -3.81 -6.77
C GLY A 152 -17.05 -3.98 -6.45
N ASN A 153 -16.18 -3.12 -6.98
CA ASN A 153 -14.73 -3.15 -6.79
C ASN A 153 -14.22 -2.14 -5.74
N TRP A 154 -15.11 -1.38 -5.09
CA TRP A 154 -14.74 -0.44 -4.04
C TRP A 154 -15.13 -0.95 -2.64
N TYR A 155 -14.23 -0.74 -1.68
CA TYR A 155 -14.34 -1.20 -0.30
C TYR A 155 -13.99 -0.08 0.68
N PHE A 156 -14.94 0.25 1.56
CA PHE A 156 -14.70 1.09 2.72
C PHE A 156 -14.53 0.20 3.95
N LEU A 157 -13.37 0.27 4.60
CA LEU A 157 -13.05 -0.55 5.77
C LEU A 157 -12.98 0.29 7.04
N ARG A 158 -13.50 -0.27 8.13
CA ARG A 158 -13.64 0.41 9.42
C ARG A 158 -13.04 -0.39 10.56
N PRO A 159 -11.89 0.03 11.12
CA PRO A 159 -11.40 -0.49 12.39
C PRO A 159 -12.44 -0.42 13.50
N GLU A 160 -12.49 -1.41 14.38
CA GLU A 160 -13.49 -1.47 15.45
C GLU A 160 -13.48 -0.25 16.38
N ASN A 161 -12.30 0.33 16.60
CA ASN A 161 -12.07 1.45 17.50
C ASN A 161 -10.77 2.18 17.16
N LYS A 162 -10.51 3.27 17.90
CA LYS A 162 -9.32 4.12 17.72
C LYS A 162 -7.99 3.36 17.87
N ASP A 163 -7.89 2.43 18.81
CA ASP A 163 -6.64 1.70 19.04
C ASP A 163 -6.35 0.76 17.87
N ARG A 164 -7.39 0.08 17.36
CA ARG A 164 -7.28 -0.74 16.14
C ARG A 164 -6.96 0.11 14.91
N ALA A 165 -7.54 1.31 14.80
CA ALA A 165 -7.21 2.24 13.72
C ALA A 165 -5.73 2.66 13.78
N LYS A 166 -5.19 2.91 14.97
CA LYS A 166 -3.78 3.24 15.14
C LYS A 166 -2.87 2.08 14.76
N GLU A 167 -3.16 0.88 15.25
CA GLU A 167 -2.40 -0.34 14.93
C GLU A 167 -2.33 -0.56 13.40
N VAL A 168 -3.49 -0.56 12.74
CA VAL A 168 -3.52 -0.83 11.29
C VAL A 168 -2.93 0.34 10.51
N VAL A 169 -3.49 1.54 10.65
CA VAL A 169 -3.15 2.65 9.75
C VAL A 169 -1.76 3.23 10.05
N GLN A 170 -1.41 3.41 11.34
CA GLN A 170 -0.15 4.05 11.71
C GLN A 170 0.99 3.05 11.91
N GLU A 171 0.76 1.92 12.58
CA GLU A 171 1.83 0.98 12.93
C GLU A 171 2.13 -0.01 11.79
N ASN A 172 1.11 -0.57 11.13
CA ASN A 172 1.31 -1.52 10.03
C ASN A 172 1.57 -0.82 8.69
N TYR A 173 0.77 0.18 8.34
CA TYR A 173 0.89 0.90 7.07
C TYR A 173 1.77 2.15 7.12
N GLY A 174 2.21 2.58 8.30
CA GLY A 174 3.10 3.74 8.43
C GLY A 174 2.45 5.09 8.16
N VAL A 175 1.13 5.14 8.08
CA VAL A 175 0.39 6.35 7.79
C VAL A 175 0.17 7.12 9.09
N TYR A 176 0.99 8.14 9.28
CA TYR A 176 0.87 9.01 10.45
C TYR A 176 -0.46 9.77 10.40
N PHE A 177 -1.21 9.73 11.52
CA PHE A 177 -2.32 10.63 11.78
C PHE A 177 -2.33 11.08 13.25
N ILE A 178 -2.77 12.31 13.51
CA ILE A 178 -2.94 12.84 14.86
C ILE A 178 -4.18 13.71 14.95
N LYS A 179 -4.98 13.51 16.00
CA LYS A 179 -6.18 14.30 16.27
C LYS A 179 -5.79 15.74 16.59
N THR A 180 -6.42 16.70 15.94
CA THR A 180 -6.27 18.14 16.16
C THR A 180 -7.62 18.75 16.52
N GLU A 181 -7.60 19.83 17.29
CA GLU A 181 -8.80 20.58 17.71
C GLU A 181 -8.59 22.05 17.34
N PRO A 182 -8.85 22.43 16.07
CA PRO A 182 -8.66 23.81 15.61
C PRO A 182 -9.58 24.78 16.36
N GLU A 183 -9.08 25.95 16.75
CA GLU A 183 -9.82 26.93 17.57
C GLU A 183 -11.09 27.48 16.89
N ASP A 184 -11.10 27.54 15.55
CA ASP A 184 -12.19 28.10 14.73
C ASP A 184 -13.22 27.04 14.26
N MET A 185 -13.21 25.83 14.82
CA MET A 185 -14.06 24.72 14.39
C MET A 185 -14.74 24.04 15.59
N ASP A 186 -16.04 23.74 15.48
CA ASP A 186 -16.80 22.99 16.50
C ASP A 186 -16.51 21.47 16.47
N ALA A 187 -15.64 21.01 15.57
CA ALA A 187 -15.32 19.60 15.36
C ALA A 187 -13.81 19.37 15.30
N TYR A 188 -13.37 18.19 15.75
CA TYR A 188 -11.97 17.79 15.64
C TYR A 188 -11.61 17.38 14.21
N MET A 189 -10.34 17.59 13.88
CA MET A 189 -9.71 17.24 12.62
C MET A 189 -8.58 16.24 12.87
N PHE A 190 -7.94 15.80 11.78
CA PHE A 190 -6.68 15.09 11.85
C PHE A 190 -5.68 15.69 10.87
N ASP A 191 -4.44 15.85 11.34
CA ASP A 191 -3.29 15.93 10.44
C ASP A 191 -2.94 14.49 10.05
N HIS A 192 -2.84 14.21 8.75
CA HIS A 192 -2.54 12.87 8.26
C HIS A 192 -1.59 12.88 7.06
N THR A 193 -0.83 11.79 6.90
CA THR A 193 -0.02 11.55 5.70
C THR A 193 -0.93 11.02 4.59
N GLY A 194 -1.06 11.77 3.49
CA GLY A 194 -1.80 11.29 2.33
C GLY A 194 -0.94 10.37 1.46
N VAL A 195 -1.30 9.10 1.34
CA VAL A 195 -0.64 8.13 0.47
C VAL A 195 -1.67 7.24 -0.22
N ILE A 196 -1.42 6.90 -1.47
CA ILE A 196 -2.09 5.80 -2.17
C ILE A 196 -1.02 4.74 -2.43
N LEU A 197 -1.31 3.49 -2.11
CA LEU A 197 -0.45 2.34 -2.40
C LEU A 197 -1.07 1.55 -3.56
N LEU A 198 -0.29 1.28 -4.59
CA LEU A 198 -0.60 0.30 -5.62
C LEU A 198 0.12 -1.00 -5.27
N ALA A 199 -0.62 -2.08 -5.11
CA ALA A 199 -0.10 -3.43 -4.99
C ALA A 199 -0.64 -4.32 -6.13
N ASN A 200 0.19 -5.24 -6.61
CA ASN A 200 -0.20 -6.22 -7.62
C ASN A 200 -1.12 -7.31 -7.02
N GLN A 201 -1.67 -8.18 -7.88
CA GLN A 201 -2.55 -9.29 -7.47
C GLN A 201 -1.90 -10.29 -6.49
N ASP A 202 -0.56 -10.33 -6.41
CA ASP A 202 0.19 -11.15 -5.45
C ASP A 202 0.35 -10.45 -4.07
N GLY A 203 -0.19 -9.25 -3.91
CA GLY A 203 -0.16 -8.47 -2.67
C GLY A 203 1.18 -7.76 -2.41
N TYR A 204 2.04 -7.59 -3.41
CA TYR A 204 3.29 -6.84 -3.28
C TYR A 204 3.12 -5.40 -3.77
N VAL A 205 3.67 -4.45 -3.01
CA VAL A 205 3.58 -3.02 -3.33
C VAL A 205 4.44 -2.70 -4.54
N GLU A 206 3.80 -2.23 -5.61
CA GLU A 206 4.40 -1.81 -6.87
C GLU A 206 4.78 -0.33 -6.83
N ARG A 207 3.94 0.51 -6.20
CA ARG A 207 4.24 1.94 -6.06
C ARG A 207 3.50 2.60 -4.90
N ALA A 208 4.15 3.55 -4.25
CA ALA A 208 3.50 4.49 -3.33
C ALA A 208 3.44 5.92 -3.91
N TYR A 209 2.23 6.50 -3.89
CA TYR A 209 1.95 7.87 -4.31
C TYR A 209 1.71 8.75 -3.08
N LYS A 210 2.75 9.42 -2.61
CA LYS A 210 2.63 10.36 -1.49
C LYS A 210 2.07 11.70 -1.98
N LEU A 211 0.90 12.08 -1.48
CA LEU A 211 0.33 13.40 -1.72
C LEU A 211 0.89 14.38 -0.70
N GLN A 212 1.39 15.51 -1.19
CA GLN A 212 1.82 16.61 -0.33
C GLN A 212 0.65 17.56 -0.06
N ALA A 213 0.61 18.14 1.14
CA ALA A 213 -0.19 19.34 1.38
C ALA A 213 0.31 20.43 0.42
N GLN A 214 -0.59 21.12 -0.29
CA GLN A 214 -0.25 22.11 -1.32
C GLN A 214 0.33 23.40 -0.72
N ARG A 215 1.44 23.29 0.01
CA ARG A 215 2.20 24.44 0.53
C ARG A 215 3.15 25.01 -0.52
N ASN A 216 3.54 24.21 -1.51
CA ASN A 216 4.33 24.63 -2.66
C ASN A 216 3.61 24.24 -3.97
N PRO A 217 3.23 25.20 -4.83
CA PRO A 217 2.60 24.91 -6.12
C PRO A 217 3.53 24.22 -7.13
N GLU A 218 4.85 24.25 -6.92
CA GLU A 218 5.85 23.62 -7.81
C GLU A 218 6.15 22.15 -7.46
N SER A 219 5.69 21.65 -6.31
CA SER A 219 5.88 20.24 -5.94
C SER A 219 5.22 19.33 -6.98
N PRO A 220 5.92 18.29 -7.51
CA PRO A 220 5.33 17.33 -8.43
C PRO A 220 4.03 16.76 -7.86
N ARG A 221 2.96 16.86 -8.64
CA ARG A 221 1.63 16.36 -8.24
C ARG A 221 1.47 14.93 -8.75
N VAL A 222 1.01 14.05 -7.87
CA VAL A 222 0.45 12.77 -8.28
C VAL A 222 -0.73 13.09 -9.20
N SER A 223 -0.71 12.53 -10.40
CA SER A 223 -1.77 12.69 -11.40
C SER A 223 -2.51 11.36 -11.59
N ARG A 224 -3.77 11.43 -12.05
CA ARG A 224 -4.50 10.25 -12.53
C ARG A 224 -3.65 9.46 -13.54
N GLN A 225 -3.08 10.17 -14.53
CA GLN A 225 -2.29 9.55 -15.60
C GLN A 225 -1.16 8.67 -15.05
N GLN A 226 -0.47 9.12 -14.02
CA GLN A 226 0.60 8.34 -13.42
C GLN A 226 0.09 7.01 -12.86
N ILE A 227 -1.02 7.02 -12.12
CA ILE A 227 -1.61 5.82 -11.53
C ILE A 227 -2.12 4.88 -12.64
N THR A 228 -2.75 5.43 -13.68
CA THR A 228 -3.30 4.64 -14.78
C THR A 228 -2.23 4.03 -15.68
N ASP A 229 -1.11 4.71 -15.90
CA ASP A 229 0.04 4.17 -16.65
C ASP A 229 0.70 3.01 -15.91
N ASP A 230 0.83 3.14 -14.59
CA ASP A 230 1.36 2.08 -13.74
C ASP A 230 0.43 0.86 -13.73
N LEU A 231 -0.88 1.04 -13.56
CA LEU A 231 -1.88 -0.03 -13.67
C LEU A 231 -1.88 -0.70 -15.04
N ALA A 232 -1.76 0.08 -16.13
CA ALA A 232 -1.65 -0.48 -17.46
C ALA A 232 -0.42 -1.39 -17.59
N THR A 233 0.69 -1.01 -16.94
CA THR A 233 1.91 -1.82 -16.91
C THR A 233 1.72 -3.13 -16.14
N LEU A 234 1.05 -3.12 -14.97
CA LEU A 234 0.71 -4.33 -14.22
C LEU A 234 -0.10 -5.28 -15.10
N ARG A 235 -1.22 -4.80 -15.65
CA ARG A 235 -2.10 -5.58 -16.54
C ARG A 235 -1.36 -6.21 -17.72
N GLU A 236 -0.50 -5.46 -18.40
CA GLU A 236 0.29 -5.99 -19.53
C GLU A 236 1.25 -7.11 -19.12
N ARG A 237 1.69 -7.12 -17.86
CA ARG A 237 2.63 -8.11 -17.31
C ARG A 237 1.93 -9.31 -16.68
N GLU A 238 0.70 -9.12 -16.22
CA GLU A 238 -0.14 -10.13 -15.57
C GLU A 238 -0.94 -10.97 -16.56
N GLY A 239 -1.44 -10.40 -17.67
CA GLY A 239 -2.05 -11.13 -18.79
C GLY A 239 -3.41 -10.64 -19.23
#